data_AF-A0A522FZ54-F1
#
_entry.id   AF-A0A522FZ54-F1
#
_cell.length_a   1.000
_cell.length_b   1.000
_cell.length_c   1.000
_cell.angle_alpha   90.00
_cell.angle_beta   90.00
_cell.angle_gamma   90.00
#
_symmetry.space_group_name_H-M   'P 1'
#
loop_
_entity.id
_entity.type
_entity.pdbx_description
1 polymer ?
#
loop_
_entity_poly.entity_id
_entity_poly.type
_entity_poly.pdbx_seq_one_letter_code
_entity_poly.pdbx_strand_id
1 'polypeptide(L)'
;MLDMLSAPKEEYQTHIENSLSQWDKISSRFLPSLTRLFEEKNHIMSEVVINQGIRRMIFSHDVGKLTERWQKIMSDIADGKKAIPRPPHSSLGAAYLLEWNKNQGINDNLGKASIFAVLIHHIDSGIANESLETPDSQIIQKLFIQGGNKIPWHKDGNGVLESIMFNDSIIDIEMV
;
A
#
# COMPACT_ATOMS: atom_id res chain seq x y z
N MET A 1 -7.16 17.37 15.11
CA MET A 1 -6.82 16.54 13.94
C MET A 1 -7.85 15.43 13.90
N LEU A 2 -8.47 15.17 12.76
CA LEU A 2 -9.21 13.92 12.59
C LEU A 2 -8.17 12.86 12.31
N ASP A 3 -8.08 11.85 13.17
CA ASP A 3 -7.16 10.75 12.96
C ASP A 3 -7.57 9.99 11.71
N MET A 4 -6.65 9.86 10.76
CA MET A 4 -6.88 9.09 9.54
C MET A 4 -7.08 7.62 9.92
N LEU A 5 -8.11 6.97 9.39
CA LEU A 5 -8.52 5.64 9.82
C LEU A 5 -8.05 4.54 8.86
N SER A 6 -7.42 3.50 9.40
CA SER A 6 -7.23 2.21 8.73
C SER A 6 -8.53 1.38 8.75
N ALA A 7 -9.25 1.42 9.87
CA ALA A 7 -10.53 0.77 10.08
C ALA A 7 -11.40 1.61 11.05
N PRO A 8 -12.70 1.32 11.26
CA PRO A 8 -13.62 2.20 12.00
C PRO A 8 -13.22 2.57 13.44
N LYS A 9 -12.23 1.90 14.03
CA LYS A 9 -11.70 2.16 15.37
C LYS A 9 -10.17 1.99 15.43
N GLU A 10 -9.52 2.09 14.28
CA GLU A 10 -8.07 1.90 14.16
C GLU A 10 -7.50 3.03 13.32
N GLU A 11 -6.58 3.78 13.91
CA GLU A 11 -5.82 4.80 13.21
C GLU A 11 -4.86 4.18 12.20
N TYR A 12 -4.72 4.84 11.05
CA TYR A 12 -3.83 4.43 9.98
C TYR A 12 -2.38 4.36 10.46
N GLN A 13 -1.91 5.39 11.16
CA GLN A 13 -0.56 5.43 11.70
C GLN A 13 -0.29 4.24 12.62
N THR A 14 -1.18 4.03 13.60
CA THR A 14 -1.10 2.89 14.52
C THR A 14 -1.07 1.55 13.77
N HIS A 15 -1.89 1.38 12.72
CA HIS A 15 -1.90 0.16 11.90
C HIS A 15 -0.56 -0.10 11.20
N ILE A 16 0.02 0.91 10.56
CA ILE A 16 1.31 0.77 9.87
C ILE A 16 2.45 0.53 10.85
N GLU A 17 2.50 1.27 11.96
CA GLU A 17 3.50 1.09 13.02
C GLU A 17 3.44 -0.32 13.62
N ASN A 18 2.24 -0.83 13.88
CA ASN A 18 2.04 -2.20 14.34
C ASN A 18 2.53 -3.21 13.30
N SER A 19 2.21 -3.01 12.02
CA SER A 19 2.64 -3.89 10.93
C SER A 19 4.17 -3.94 10.80
N LEU A 20 4.84 -2.79 10.87
CA LEU A 20 6.30 -2.69 10.88
C LEU A 20 6.89 -3.35 12.13
N SER A 21 6.28 -3.13 13.31
CA SER A 21 6.71 -3.78 14.56
C SER A 21 6.60 -5.30 14.50
N GLN A 22 5.55 -5.84 13.87
CA GLN A 22 5.44 -7.30 13.66
C GLN A 22 6.55 -7.80 12.73
N TRP A 23 6.83 -7.08 11.64
CA TRP A 23 7.96 -7.42 10.77
C TRP A 23 9.28 -7.43 11.53
N ASP A 24 9.56 -6.42 12.37
CA ASP A 24 10.81 -6.36 13.14
C ASP A 24 10.99 -7.57 14.07
N LYS A 25 9.91 -8.12 14.63
CA LYS A 25 9.94 -9.33 15.48
C LYS A 25 10.26 -10.61 14.71
N ILE A 26 9.90 -10.68 13.43
CA ILE A 26 10.02 -11.92 12.63
C ILE A 26 11.10 -11.86 11.55
N SER A 27 11.54 -10.66 11.17
CA SER A 27 12.41 -10.39 10.01
C SER A 27 13.67 -11.25 10.01
N SER A 28 14.34 -11.39 11.15
CA SER A 28 15.56 -12.22 11.29
C SER A 28 15.39 -13.67 10.85
N ARG A 29 14.16 -14.21 10.90
CA ARG A 29 13.86 -15.58 10.43
C ARG A 29 13.60 -15.65 8.93
N PHE A 30 13.14 -14.56 8.32
CA PHE A 30 12.77 -14.51 6.91
C PHE A 30 13.87 -13.94 6.02
N LEU A 31 14.68 -13.00 6.52
CA LEU A 31 15.73 -12.33 5.76
C LEU A 31 16.69 -13.30 5.06
N PRO A 32 17.22 -14.38 5.69
CA PRO A 32 18.10 -15.31 4.99
C PRO A 32 17.43 -15.99 3.79
N SER A 33 16.14 -16.31 3.89
CA SER A 33 15.40 -16.92 2.78
C SER A 33 15.06 -15.92 1.69
N LEU A 34 14.68 -14.70 2.06
CA LEU A 34 14.41 -13.61 1.11
C LEU A 34 15.68 -13.20 0.36
N THR A 35 16.83 -13.12 1.03
CA THR A 35 18.12 -12.83 0.41
C THR A 35 18.46 -13.86 -0.67
N ARG A 36 18.25 -15.16 -0.41
CA ARG A 36 18.43 -16.21 -1.42
C ARG A 36 17.41 -16.13 -2.55
N LEU A 37 16.16 -15.77 -2.24
CA LEU A 37 15.09 -15.66 -3.24
C LEU A 37 15.36 -14.54 -4.26
N PHE A 38 15.90 -13.42 -3.78
CA PHE A 38 16.22 -12.25 -4.59
C PHE A 38 17.72 -12.18 -4.96
N GLU A 39 18.44 -13.29 -4.83
CA GLU A 39 19.81 -13.41 -5.33
C GLU A 39 19.76 -13.54 -6.86
N GLU A 40 20.33 -12.56 -7.57
CA GLU A 40 20.41 -12.60 -9.02
C GLU A 40 21.81 -13.05 -9.45
N LYS A 41 21.91 -13.68 -10.64
CA LYS A 41 23.13 -14.32 -11.16
C LYS A 41 24.42 -13.47 -11.06
N ASN A 42 24.31 -12.15 -10.99
CA ASN A 42 25.43 -11.21 -10.85
C ASN A 42 25.18 -10.11 -9.80
N HIS A 43 24.17 -10.24 -8.94
CA HIS A 43 23.83 -9.23 -7.95
C HIS A 43 23.26 -9.87 -6.68
N ILE A 44 24.05 -9.84 -5.61
CA ILE A 44 23.61 -10.25 -4.28
C ILE A 44 23.08 -9.00 -3.58
N MET A 45 21.77 -8.96 -3.35
CA MET A 45 21.17 -7.94 -2.50
C MET A 45 21.56 -8.20 -1.05
N SER A 46 22.01 -7.16 -0.34
CA SER A 46 22.27 -7.29 1.10
C SER A 46 20.96 -7.42 1.88
N GLU A 47 21.01 -8.05 3.05
CA GLU A 47 19.85 -8.12 3.96
C GLU A 47 19.29 -6.72 4.29
N VAL A 48 20.14 -5.69 4.32
CA VAL A 48 19.72 -4.30 4.52
C VAL A 48 18.80 -3.83 3.40
N VAL A 49 19.17 -4.08 2.14
CA VAL A 49 18.37 -3.70 0.97
C VAL A 49 17.06 -4.48 0.93
N ILE A 50 17.10 -5.78 1.20
CA ILE A 50 15.91 -6.63 1.30
C ILE A 50 14.98 -6.11 2.39
N ASN A 51 15.50 -5.84 3.59
CA ASN A 51 14.73 -5.34 4.72
C ASN A 51 14.06 -3.99 4.39
N GLN A 52 14.79 -3.07 3.76
CA GLN A 52 14.23 -1.79 3.32
C GLN A 52 13.11 -1.98 2.28
N GLY A 53 13.28 -2.87 1.30
CA GLY A 53 12.23 -3.19 0.32
C GLY A 53 10.96 -3.75 0.97
N ILE A 54 11.11 -4.68 1.93
CA ILE A 54 9.96 -5.23 2.67
C ILE A 54 9.28 -4.16 3.52
N ARG A 55 10.04 -3.29 4.21
CA ARG A 55 9.45 -2.19 4.98
C ARG A 55 8.67 -1.21 4.09
N ARG A 56 9.17 -0.91 2.88
CA ARG A 56 8.44 -0.10 1.89
C ARG A 56 7.17 -0.79 1.40
N MET A 57 7.22 -2.09 1.17
CA MET A 57 6.05 -2.90 0.82
C MET A 57 5.00 -2.84 1.93
N ILE A 58 5.39 -3.04 3.19
CA ILE A 58 4.50 -2.94 4.36
C ILE A 58 3.94 -1.54 4.50
N PHE A 59 4.73 -0.49 4.34
CA PHE A 59 4.23 0.88 4.39
C PHE A 59 3.18 1.14 3.30
N SER A 60 3.49 0.70 2.07
CA SER A 60 2.66 1.01 0.90
C SER A 60 1.39 0.19 0.82
N HIS A 61 1.30 -0.95 1.53
CA HIS A 61 0.19 -1.89 1.33
C HIS A 61 -1.18 -1.24 1.49
N ASP A 62 -1.29 -0.32 2.44
CA ASP A 62 -2.55 0.31 2.80
C ASP A 62 -2.64 1.79 2.43
N VAL A 63 -1.68 2.38 1.71
CA VAL A 63 -1.68 3.82 1.38
C VAL A 63 -2.97 4.26 0.68
N GLY A 64 -3.62 3.38 -0.11
CA GLY A 64 -4.93 3.65 -0.71
C GLY A 64 -6.06 3.98 0.29
N LYS A 65 -5.89 3.66 1.58
CA LYS A 65 -6.80 4.05 2.66
C LYS A 65 -6.75 5.55 2.96
N LEU A 66 -5.73 6.26 2.50
CA LEU A 66 -5.61 7.72 2.67
C LEU A 66 -6.44 8.52 1.66
N THR A 67 -7.23 7.87 0.82
CA THR A 67 -8.17 8.55 -0.09
C THR A 67 -9.35 9.17 0.65
N GLU A 68 -9.89 10.28 0.14
CA GLU A 68 -11.08 10.94 0.71
C GLU A 68 -12.25 9.96 0.84
N ARG A 69 -12.45 9.14 -0.20
CA ARG A 69 -13.52 8.13 -0.23
C ARG A 69 -13.37 7.11 0.89
N TRP A 70 -12.16 6.60 1.13
CA TRP A 70 -11.94 5.64 2.22
C TRP A 70 -12.26 6.27 3.57
N GLN A 71 -11.70 7.46 3.84
CA GLN A 71 -11.89 8.15 5.11
C GLN A 71 -13.36 8.48 5.38
N LYS A 72 -14.10 8.93 4.36
CA LYS A 72 -15.54 9.15 4.47
C LYS A 72 -16.28 7.86 4.86
N ILE A 73 -15.95 6.73 4.22
CA ILE A 73 -16.58 5.44 4.53
C ILE A 73 -16.26 5.01 5.96
N MET A 74 -15.02 5.18 6.42
CA MET A 74 -14.65 4.82 7.80
C MET A 74 -15.39 5.68 8.83
N SER A 75 -15.49 6.98 8.59
CA SER A 75 -16.28 7.90 9.42
C SER A 75 -17.75 7.51 9.45
N ASP A 76 -18.35 7.23 8.28
CA ASP A 76 -19.75 6.82 8.18
C ASP A 76 -20.02 5.53 8.97
N ILE A 77 -19.11 4.54 8.89
CA ILE A 77 -19.23 3.29 9.66
C ILE A 77 -19.05 3.53 11.16
N ALA A 78 -18.12 4.39 11.56
CA ALA A 78 -17.91 4.76 12.96
C ALA A 78 -19.16 5.42 13.57
N ASP A 79 -19.90 6.20 12.76
CA ASP A 79 -21.18 6.81 13.11
C ASP A 79 -22.37 5.82 13.06
N GLY A 80 -22.13 4.54 12.79
CA GLY A 80 -23.16 3.50 12.74
C GLY A 80 -23.97 3.48 11.44
N LYS A 81 -23.52 4.17 10.39
CA LYS A 81 -24.18 4.10 9.07
C LYS A 81 -23.87 2.76 8.39
N LYS A 82 -24.74 2.38 7.44
CA LYS A 82 -24.61 1.15 6.67
C LYS A 82 -23.27 1.14 5.91
N ALA A 83 -22.51 0.06 6.06
CA ALA A 83 -21.29 -0.16 5.31
C ALA A 83 -21.59 -0.19 3.80
N ILE A 84 -20.88 0.64 3.05
CA ILE A 84 -20.81 0.56 1.59
C ILE A 84 -19.49 -0.12 1.17
N PRO A 85 -19.40 -0.67 -0.06
CA PRO A 85 -18.19 -1.33 -0.53
C PRO A 85 -16.95 -0.42 -0.41
N ARG A 86 -15.92 -0.92 0.27
CA ARG A 86 -14.64 -0.25 0.44
C ARG A 86 -13.94 -0.11 -0.92
N PRO A 87 -13.28 1.03 -1.23
CA PRO A 87 -12.53 1.17 -2.46
C PRO A 87 -11.31 0.22 -2.45
N PRO A 88 -10.76 -0.11 -3.64
CA PRO A 88 -9.67 -1.07 -3.81
C PRO A 88 -8.33 -0.45 -3.38
N HIS A 89 -8.13 -0.33 -2.08
CA HIS A 89 -6.94 0.30 -1.52
C HIS A 89 -5.64 -0.45 -1.81
N SER A 90 -5.68 -1.78 -1.99
CA SER A 90 -4.50 -2.57 -2.39
C SER A 90 -3.98 -2.18 -3.75
N SER A 91 -4.86 -2.03 -4.73
CA SER A 91 -4.49 -1.59 -6.08
C SER A 91 -3.87 -0.20 -6.08
N LEU A 92 -4.40 0.71 -5.24
CA LEU A 92 -3.81 2.04 -5.04
C LEU A 92 -2.45 1.99 -4.34
N GLY A 93 -2.30 1.17 -3.31
CA GLY A 93 -1.01 0.97 -2.64
C GLY A 93 0.05 0.44 -3.61
N ALA A 94 -0.33 -0.46 -4.51
CA ALA A 94 0.54 -1.00 -5.55
C ALA A 94 0.95 0.07 -6.56
N ALA A 95 0.00 0.89 -7.03
CA ALA A 95 0.28 2.00 -7.93
C ALA A 95 1.20 3.05 -7.27
N TYR A 96 0.96 3.36 -5.99
CA TYR A 96 1.82 4.27 -5.22
C TYR A 96 3.25 3.75 -5.15
N LEU A 97 3.43 2.47 -4.79
CA LEU A 97 4.76 1.85 -4.71
C LEU A 97 5.44 1.78 -6.07
N LEU A 98 4.69 1.58 -7.16
CA LEU A 98 5.22 1.61 -8.52
C LEU A 98 5.81 2.98 -8.87
N GLU A 99 5.04 4.06 -8.67
CA GLU A 99 5.52 5.41 -8.94
C GLU A 99 6.67 5.81 -8.03
N TRP A 100 6.62 5.44 -6.75
CA TRP A 100 7.73 5.63 -5.83
C TRP A 100 9.00 4.92 -6.32
N ASN A 101 8.91 3.64 -6.69
CA ASN A 101 10.05 2.88 -7.22
C ASN A 101 10.62 3.52 -8.49
N LYS A 102 9.77 4.00 -9.41
CA LYS A 102 10.21 4.73 -10.62
C LYS A 102 11.00 5.99 -10.25
N ASN A 103 10.49 6.81 -9.32
CA ASN A 103 11.14 8.03 -8.86
C ASN A 103 12.50 7.78 -8.20
N GLN A 104 12.67 6.60 -7.58
CA GLN A 104 13.92 6.18 -6.95
C GLN A 104 14.84 5.36 -7.88
N GLY A 105 14.45 5.14 -9.14
CA GLY A 105 15.21 4.32 -10.08
C GLY A 105 15.27 2.83 -9.74
N ILE A 106 14.34 2.33 -8.93
CA ILE A 106 14.26 0.92 -8.50
C ILE A 106 13.45 0.12 -9.52
N ASN A 107 14.11 -0.86 -10.16
CA ASN A 107 13.49 -1.75 -11.16
C ASN A 107 13.94 -3.23 -11.01
N ASP A 108 14.41 -3.58 -9.82
CA ASP A 108 14.83 -4.95 -9.48
C ASP A 108 13.63 -5.89 -9.22
N ASN A 109 13.91 -7.18 -9.08
CA ASN A 109 12.89 -8.19 -8.82
C ASN A 109 12.22 -8.04 -7.45
N LEU A 110 12.92 -7.49 -6.45
CA LEU A 110 12.33 -7.20 -5.14
C LEU A 110 11.24 -6.13 -5.27
N GLY A 111 11.53 -5.02 -5.95
CA GLY A 111 10.58 -3.94 -6.20
C GLY A 111 9.33 -4.44 -6.94
N LYS A 112 9.50 -5.25 -7.99
CA LYS A 112 8.39 -5.86 -8.73
C LYS A 112 7.57 -6.82 -7.86
N ALA A 113 8.24 -7.69 -7.10
CA ALA A 113 7.59 -8.62 -6.20
C ALA A 113 6.84 -7.89 -5.08
N SER A 114 7.38 -6.79 -4.54
CA SER A 114 6.71 -5.96 -3.55
C SER A 114 5.44 -5.31 -4.10
N ILE A 115 5.47 -4.76 -5.31
CA ILE A 115 4.28 -4.19 -5.97
C ILE A 115 3.22 -5.27 -6.14
N PHE A 116 3.61 -6.45 -6.62
CA PHE A 116 2.69 -7.57 -6.81
C PHE A 116 2.09 -8.03 -5.47
N ALA A 117 2.92 -8.20 -4.43
CA ALA A 117 2.48 -8.58 -3.09
C ALA A 117 1.47 -7.57 -2.53
N VAL A 118 1.70 -6.27 -2.70
CA VAL A 118 0.72 -5.24 -2.33
C VAL A 118 -0.55 -5.37 -3.15
N LEU A 119 -0.48 -5.57 -4.47
CA LEU A 119 -1.68 -5.67 -5.31
C LEU A 119 -2.61 -6.80 -4.85
N ILE A 120 -2.03 -7.92 -4.41
CA ILE A 120 -2.77 -9.15 -4.09
C ILE A 120 -3.02 -9.36 -2.59
N HIS A 121 -2.70 -8.41 -1.69
CA HIS A 121 -2.73 -8.70 -0.25
C HIS A 121 -4.13 -8.91 0.36
N HIS A 122 -5.20 -8.62 -0.40
CA HIS A 122 -6.60 -9.01 -0.07
C HIS A 122 -7.13 -10.14 -0.96
N ILE A 123 -6.30 -10.70 -1.85
CA ILE A 123 -6.66 -11.86 -2.65
C ILE A 123 -6.33 -13.08 -1.80
N ASP A 124 -7.35 -13.64 -1.17
CA ASP A 124 -7.21 -14.87 -0.38
C ASP A 124 -6.53 -15.94 -1.23
N SER A 125 -5.55 -16.63 -0.63
CA SER A 125 -4.59 -17.55 -1.24
C SER A 125 -5.18 -18.79 -1.94
N GLY A 126 -6.51 -18.86 -2.11
CA GLY A 126 -7.22 -19.94 -2.80
C GLY A 126 -8.11 -19.51 -3.98
N ILE A 127 -8.31 -18.22 -4.24
CA ILE A 127 -9.21 -17.77 -5.30
C ILE A 127 -8.59 -16.57 -6.04
N ALA A 128 -7.86 -16.86 -7.11
CA ALA A 128 -7.61 -15.88 -8.16
C ALA A 128 -8.95 -15.58 -8.87
N ASN A 129 -9.82 -14.77 -8.24
CA ASN A 129 -11.00 -14.22 -8.89
C ASN A 129 -10.59 -13.09 -9.85
N GLU A 130 -11.54 -12.61 -10.67
CA GLU A 130 -11.49 -11.56 -11.71
C GLU A 130 -10.62 -10.32 -11.41
N SER A 131 -10.28 -10.06 -10.14
CA SER A 131 -9.36 -9.00 -9.67
C SER A 131 -7.92 -9.12 -10.18
N LEU A 132 -7.42 -10.32 -10.44
CA LEU A 132 -6.09 -10.50 -11.06
C LEU A 132 -6.13 -10.28 -12.58
N GLU A 133 -7.24 -10.62 -13.21
CA GLU A 133 -7.37 -10.59 -14.67
C GLU A 133 -7.68 -9.18 -15.20
N THR A 134 -8.31 -8.32 -14.39
CA THR A 134 -8.71 -6.97 -14.80
C THR A 134 -8.49 -5.88 -13.73
N PRO A 135 -7.29 -5.76 -13.13
CA PRO A 135 -7.01 -4.80 -12.04
C PRO A 135 -7.34 -3.35 -12.43
N ASP A 136 -7.07 -2.97 -13.67
CA ASP A 136 -7.35 -1.62 -14.20
C ASP A 136 -8.84 -1.30 -14.19
N SER A 137 -9.69 -2.26 -14.55
CA SER A 137 -11.15 -2.08 -14.55
C SER A 137 -11.70 -1.83 -13.14
N GLN A 138 -11.09 -2.41 -12.11
CA GLN A 138 -11.49 -2.20 -10.72
C GLN A 138 -11.00 -0.88 -10.16
N ILE A 139 -9.76 -0.48 -10.48
CA ILE A 139 -9.23 0.85 -10.18
C ILE A 139 -10.16 1.89 -10.82
N ILE A 140 -10.46 1.74 -12.11
CA ILE A 140 -11.34 2.65 -12.83
C ILE A 140 -12.74 2.64 -12.22
N GLN A 141 -13.47 1.53 -12.24
CA GLN A 141 -14.88 1.53 -11.79
C GLN A 141 -15.06 1.92 -10.31
N LYS A 142 -14.09 1.61 -9.44
CA LYS A 142 -14.22 1.88 -7.99
C LYS A 142 -13.56 3.20 -7.55
N LEU A 143 -12.74 3.85 -8.37
CA LEU A 143 -12.17 5.18 -8.05
C LEU A 143 -12.71 6.31 -8.92
N PHE A 144 -13.13 6.07 -10.17
CA PHE A 144 -13.56 7.11 -11.13
C PHE A 144 -14.91 7.79 -10.88
N ILE A 145 -15.60 7.52 -9.78
CA ILE A 145 -16.93 8.13 -9.54
C ILE A 145 -16.85 9.65 -9.29
N GLN A 146 -15.65 10.28 -9.29
CA GLN A 146 -15.48 11.72 -9.06
C GLN A 146 -14.89 12.53 -10.24
N GLY A 147 -14.63 11.94 -11.41
CA GLY A 147 -14.41 12.72 -12.65
C GLY A 147 -13.09 13.50 -12.78
N GLY A 148 -11.98 12.98 -12.26
CA GLY A 148 -10.64 13.58 -12.43
C GLY A 148 -9.56 12.56 -12.82
N ASN A 149 -8.43 13.05 -13.33
CA ASN A 149 -7.28 12.25 -13.79
C ASN A 149 -6.31 11.89 -12.64
N LYS A 150 -6.63 12.32 -11.42
CA LYS A 150 -5.81 12.19 -10.21
C LYS A 150 -6.58 11.50 -9.11
N ILE A 151 -5.85 10.83 -8.22
CA ILE A 151 -6.44 10.21 -7.03
C ILE A 151 -6.85 11.32 -6.04
N PRO A 152 -8.10 11.35 -5.55
CA PRO A 152 -8.54 12.29 -4.52
C PRO A 152 -8.03 11.83 -3.14
N TRP A 153 -6.80 12.23 -2.82
CA TRP A 153 -6.20 12.02 -1.51
C TRP A 153 -6.87 12.89 -0.45
N HIS A 154 -7.06 12.36 0.75
CA HIS A 154 -7.56 13.16 1.85
C HIS A 154 -6.54 14.24 2.22
N LYS A 155 -7.01 15.46 2.50
CA LYS A 155 -6.16 16.63 2.82
C LYS A 155 -5.11 16.39 3.92
N ASP A 156 -5.41 15.51 4.88
CA ASP A 156 -4.54 15.20 6.02
C ASP A 156 -3.58 14.03 5.72
N GLY A 157 -3.67 13.40 4.53
CA GLY A 157 -2.88 12.22 4.17
C GLY A 157 -1.38 12.48 4.11
N ASN A 158 -0.95 13.66 3.64
CA ASN A 158 0.48 14.04 3.61
C ASN A 158 1.10 14.05 5.01
N GLY A 159 0.42 14.69 5.97
CA GLY A 159 0.94 14.76 7.35
C GLY A 159 1.09 13.40 8.01
N VAL A 160 0.26 12.42 7.62
CA VAL A 160 0.37 11.03 8.10
C VAL A 160 1.51 10.28 7.42
N LEU A 161 1.77 10.48 6.13
CA LEU A 161 2.92 9.84 5.48
C LEU A 161 4.26 10.38 6.02
N GLU A 162 4.33 11.68 6.29
CA GLU A 162 5.51 12.32 6.86
C GLU A 162 5.85 11.77 8.26
N SER A 163 4.85 11.38 9.06
CA SER A 163 5.07 10.91 10.44
C SER A 163 5.59 9.46 10.55
N ILE A 164 5.38 8.59 9.54
CA ILE A 164 5.57 7.13 9.64
C ILE A 164 6.92 6.64 9.03
N MET A 165 7.98 7.45 9.11
CA MET A 165 9.38 7.06 8.82
C MET A 165 9.93 7.21 7.39
N PHE A 166 9.24 7.85 6.45
CA PHE A 166 9.84 8.07 5.11
C PHE A 166 10.11 9.54 4.76
N ASN A 167 9.66 10.52 5.55
CA ASN A 167 9.62 11.93 5.12
C ASN A 167 9.06 12.06 3.68
N ASP A 168 8.16 11.15 3.32
CA ASP A 168 7.59 11.07 1.98
C ASP A 168 6.34 11.93 1.94
N SER A 169 6.09 12.49 0.76
CA SER A 169 4.83 13.14 0.43
C SER A 169 3.99 12.18 -0.41
N ILE A 170 2.67 12.36 -0.38
CA ILE A 170 1.78 11.65 -1.29
C ILE A 170 2.21 11.95 -2.73
N ILE A 171 2.50 10.89 -3.46
CA ILE A 171 2.75 10.95 -4.90
C ILE A 171 1.41 11.05 -5.61
N ASP A 172 1.22 12.12 -6.37
CA ASP A 172 0.10 12.25 -7.29
C ASP A 172 0.28 11.21 -8.41
N ILE A 173 -0.60 10.21 -8.43
CA ILE A 173 -0.65 9.24 -9.51
C ILE A 173 -1.60 9.79 -10.56
N GLU A 174 -1.05 10.14 -11.72
CA GLU A 174 -1.84 10.46 -12.91
C GLU A 174 -2.24 9.17 -13.61
N MET A 175 -3.54 8.98 -13.82
CA MET A 175 -4.06 7.87 -14.59
C MET A 175 -4.07 8.27 -16.07
N VAL A 176 -3.30 7.56 -16.89
CA VAL A 176 -3.18 7.76 -18.36
C VAL A 176 -4.31 7.05 -19.09
#